data_AF-A0AAN6ECG6-F1
#
_entry.id   AF-A0AAN6ECG6-F1
#
_cell.length_a   1.000
_cell.length_b   1.000
_cell.length_c   1.000
_cell.angle_alpha   90.00
_cell.angle_beta   90.00
_cell.angle_gamma   90.00
#
_symmetry.space_group_name_H-M   'P 1'
#
loop_
_entity.id
_entity.type
_entity.pdbx_description
1 polymer ?
#
loop_
_entity_poly.entity_id
_entity_poly.type
_entity_poly.pdbx_seq_one_letter_code
_entity_poly.pdbx_strand_id
1 'polypeptide(L)'
;MRLVSVLGVWTTALISFFLFSFVLGVEPSRRFANAPYCFWVAGFNAAMLWVFMVIEEDVDSKLPPQLARAGRPAGYEVPVILEAINVNSLTTFLVANLLTGAINMQVETLLCTTVQSMLVLGGYTLMFMLPALLLYRSNIRLR
;
A
#
# COMPACT_ATOMS: atom_id res chain seq x y z
N MET A 1 -19.32 3.15 8.04
CA MET A 1 -20.29 3.26 6.92
C MET A 1 -20.10 4.50 6.03
N ARG A 2 -20.17 5.75 6.53
CA ARG A 2 -20.05 6.95 5.66
C ARG A 2 -18.69 7.08 4.96
N LEU A 3 -17.60 6.71 5.63
CA LEU A 3 -16.25 6.79 5.03
C LEU A 3 -16.02 5.69 3.98
N VAL A 4 -16.44 4.46 4.27
CA VAL A 4 -16.35 3.32 3.36
C VAL A 4 -17.13 3.57 2.07
N SER A 5 -18.34 4.13 2.18
CA SER A 5 -19.12 4.47 0.99
C SER A 5 -18.48 5.59 0.18
N VAL A 6 -17.96 6.64 0.83
CA VAL A 6 -17.25 7.74 0.15
C VAL A 6 -16.01 7.22 -0.57
N LEU A 7 -15.18 6.43 0.10
CA LEU A 7 -13.97 5.87 -0.50
C LEU A 7 -14.29 4.90 -1.65
N GLY A 8 -15.39 4.14 -1.53
CA GLY A 8 -15.91 3.29 -2.60
C GLY A 8 -16.32 4.09 -3.83
N VAL A 9 -17.02 5.21 -3.66
CA VAL A 9 -17.40 6.12 -4.76
C VAL A 9 -16.17 6.72 -5.46
N TRP A 10 -15.15 7.15 -4.70
CA TRP A 10 -13.92 7.66 -5.30
C TRP A 10 -13.15 6.58 -6.05
N THR A 11 -13.09 5.37 -5.50
CA THR A 11 -12.44 4.22 -6.13
C THR A 11 -13.11 3.89 -7.46
N THR A 12 -14.45 3.79 -7.48
CA THR A 12 -15.19 3.49 -8.72
C THR A 12 -15.07 4.62 -9.74
N ALA A 13 -15.09 5.88 -9.31
CA ALA A 13 -14.89 7.02 -10.20
C ALA A 13 -13.49 6.99 -10.86
N LEU A 14 -12.42 6.82 -10.07
CA LEU A 14 -11.04 6.78 -10.56
C LEU A 14 -10.81 5.61 -11.53
N ILE A 15 -11.31 4.42 -11.20
CA ILE A 15 -11.24 3.26 -12.09
C ILE A 15 -12.05 3.51 -13.37
N SER A 16 -13.22 4.14 -13.27
CA SER A 16 -14.03 4.48 -14.45
C SER A 16 -13.33 5.47 -15.37
N PHE A 17 -12.67 6.51 -14.83
CA PHE A 17 -11.88 7.45 -15.62
C PHE A 17 -10.67 6.77 -16.28
N PHE A 18 -10.02 5.84 -15.58
CA PHE A 18 -8.97 5.01 -16.17
C PHE A 18 -9.49 4.14 -17.32
N LEU A 19 -10.60 3.42 -17.12
CA LEU A 19 -11.22 2.60 -18.18
C LEU A 19 -11.68 3.44 -19.37
N PHE A 20 -12.24 4.64 -19.12
CA PHE A 20 -12.63 5.57 -20.17
C PHE A 20 -11.43 6.03 -21.01
N SER A 21 -10.25 6.20 -20.40
CA SER A 21 -9.05 6.56 -21.15
C SER A 21 -8.60 5.50 -22.15
N PHE A 22 -8.86 4.21 -21.89
CA PHE A 22 -8.64 3.14 -22.88
C PHE A 22 -9.60 3.22 -24.05
N VAL A 23 -10.87 3.59 -23.82
CA VAL A 23 -11.85 3.79 -24.90
C VAL A 23 -11.39 4.92 -25.84
N LEU A 24 -10.74 5.95 -25.29
CA LEU A 24 -10.15 7.04 -26.05
C LEU A 24 -8.79 6.70 -26.69
N GLY A 25 -8.26 5.49 -26.49
CA GLY A 25 -6.95 5.08 -27.02
C GLY A 25 -5.76 5.77 -26.34
N VAL A 26 -5.94 6.36 -25.15
CA VAL A 26 -4.86 7.02 -24.41
C VAL A 26 -4.24 6.02 -23.42
N GLU A 27 -3.04 5.55 -23.75
CA GLU A 27 -2.33 4.60 -22.90
C GLU A 27 -1.65 5.28 -21.69
N PRO A 28 -1.55 4.59 -20.53
CA PRO A 28 -0.73 5.05 -19.42
C PRO A 28 0.74 5.18 -19.82
N SER A 29 1.30 6.38 -19.67
CA SER A 29 2.69 6.60 -19.99
C SER A 29 3.57 6.07 -18.87
N ARG A 30 4.54 5.23 -19.23
CA ARG A 30 5.53 4.68 -18.30
C ARG A 30 6.69 5.65 -18.02
N ARG A 31 6.78 6.75 -18.78
CA ARG A 31 7.86 7.75 -18.71
C ARG A 31 7.41 9.09 -18.16
N PHE A 32 6.11 9.38 -18.25
CA PHE A 32 5.50 10.63 -17.81
C PHE A 32 4.25 10.32 -16.99
N ALA A 33 3.97 11.11 -15.96
CA ALA A 33 2.76 10.99 -15.16
C ALA A 33 1.54 11.58 -15.92
N ASN A 34 1.11 10.90 -16.99
CA ASN A 34 -0.07 11.32 -17.74
C ASN A 34 -1.38 10.99 -16.97
N ALA A 35 -2.50 11.57 -17.39
CA ALA A 35 -3.77 11.43 -16.66
C ALA A 35 -4.19 9.96 -16.44
N PRO A 36 -4.14 9.03 -17.43
CA PRO A 36 -4.44 7.61 -17.22
C PRO A 36 -3.56 6.96 -16.16
N TYR A 37 -2.26 7.28 -16.14
CA TYR A 37 -1.33 6.78 -15.13
C TYR A 37 -1.73 7.28 -13.73
N CYS A 38 -2.06 8.57 -13.59
CA CYS A 38 -2.49 9.12 -12.30
C CYS A 38 -3.81 8.49 -11.81
N PHE A 39 -4.79 8.30 -12.69
CA PHE A 39 -6.06 7.64 -12.34
C PHE A 39 -5.86 6.18 -11.95
N TRP A 40 -4.99 5.46 -12.66
CA TRP A 40 -4.62 4.10 -12.32
C TRP A 40 -4.00 4.00 -10.93
N VAL A 41 -2.95 4.79 -10.68
CA VAL A 41 -2.23 4.75 -9.40
C VAL A 41 -3.14 5.16 -8.24
N ALA A 42 -3.89 6.25 -8.39
CA ALA A 42 -4.81 6.70 -7.36
C ALA A 42 -5.95 5.69 -7.13
N GLY A 43 -6.55 5.16 -8.19
CA GLY A 43 -7.64 4.19 -8.11
C GLY A 43 -7.20 2.87 -7.48
N PHE A 44 -6.02 2.36 -7.86
CA PHE A 44 -5.45 1.13 -7.27
C PHE A 44 -5.19 1.28 -5.77
N ASN A 45 -4.55 2.38 -5.35
CA ASN A 45 -4.27 2.62 -3.94
C ASN A 45 -5.56 2.84 -3.12
N ALA A 46 -6.51 3.62 -3.67
CA ALA A 46 -7.82 3.84 -3.04
C ALA A 46 -8.61 2.53 -2.91
N ALA A 47 -8.56 1.64 -3.91
CA ALA A 47 -9.17 0.33 -3.86
C ALA A 47 -8.59 -0.54 -2.75
N MET A 48 -7.26 -0.56 -2.58
CA MET A 48 -6.64 -1.33 -1.50
C MET A 48 -7.08 -0.83 -0.12
N LEU A 49 -7.08 0.49 0.09
CA LEU A 49 -7.57 1.08 1.34
C LEU A 49 -9.06 0.77 1.57
N TRP A 50 -9.87 0.83 0.52
CA TRP A 50 -11.29 0.50 0.60
C TRP A 50 -11.52 -0.95 1.02
N VAL A 51 -10.78 -1.90 0.42
CA VAL A 51 -10.83 -3.32 0.81
C VAL A 51 -10.42 -3.51 2.26
N PHE A 52 -9.35 -2.86 2.74
CA PHE A 52 -8.96 -2.94 4.15
C PHE A 52 -10.04 -2.43 5.09
N MET A 53 -10.70 -1.31 4.75
CA MET A 53 -11.82 -0.80 5.57
C MET A 53 -13.03 -1.71 5.56
N VAL A 54 -13.36 -2.35 4.42
CA VAL A 54 -14.46 -3.32 4.34
C VAL A 54 -14.17 -4.55 5.21
N ILE A 55 -12.93 -5.06 5.16
CA ILE A 55 -12.49 -6.17 6.02
C ILE A 55 -12.59 -5.76 7.49
N GLU A 56 -12.14 -4.56 7.84
CA GLU A 56 -12.22 -4.06 9.22
C GLU A 56 -13.67 -3.95 9.71
N GLU A 57 -14.60 -3.41 8.90
CA GLU A 57 -16.02 -3.36 9.27
C GLU A 57 -16.63 -4.76 9.42
N ASP A 58 -16.27 -5.72 8.57
CA ASP A 58 -16.72 -7.11 8.69
C ASP A 58 -16.21 -7.76 9.99
N VAL A 59 -14.94 -7.56 10.33
CA VAL A 59 -14.34 -8.05 11.58
C VAL A 59 -15.00 -7.41 12.79
N ASP A 60 -15.19 -6.09 12.78
CA ASP A 60 -15.82 -5.35 13.88
C ASP A 60 -17.29 -5.74 14.07
N SER A 61 -18.01 -6.06 12.99
CA SER A 61 -19.41 -6.51 13.08
C SER A 61 -19.58 -7.85 13.79
N LYS A 62 -18.53 -8.68 13.79
CA LYS A 62 -18.49 -10.01 14.43
C LYS A 62 -18.00 -9.93 15.88
N LEU A 63 -17.57 -8.75 16.34
CA LEU A 63 -17.04 -8.55 17.68
C LEU A 63 -18.18 -8.49 18.72
N PRO A 64 -18.05 -9.11 19.90
CA PRO A 64 -19.07 -9.04 20.94
C PRO A 64 -19.35 -7.57 21.35
N PRO A 65 -20.61 -7.19 21.65
CA PRO A 65 -21.02 -5.80 21.91
C PRO A 65 -20.34 -5.15 23.13
N GLN A 66 -19.81 -5.96 24.04
CA GLN A 66 -18.99 -5.52 25.17
C GLN A 66 -17.62 -4.96 24.71
N LEU A 67 -17.10 -5.47 23.60
CA LEU A 67 -15.86 -5.06 22.94
C LEU A 67 -16.09 -3.92 21.94
N ALA A 68 -17.25 -3.89 21.28
CA ALA A 68 -17.60 -2.83 20.33
C ALA A 68 -17.80 -1.45 21.00
N ARG A 69 -18.24 -1.42 22.28
CA ARG A 69 -18.52 -0.16 23.02
C ARG A 69 -17.32 0.41 23.78
N ALA A 70 -16.31 -0.40 24.08
CA ALA A 70 -15.12 0.01 24.85
C ALA A 70 -13.99 0.57 23.97
N GLY A 71 -14.18 0.62 22.65
CA GLY A 71 -13.07 0.63 21.69
C GLY A 71 -12.49 -0.79 21.55
N ARG A 72 -11.65 -1.01 20.52
CA ARG A 72 -11.02 -2.32 20.28
C ARG A 72 -10.48 -2.90 21.60
N PRO A 73 -10.59 -4.23 21.83
CA PRO A 73 -10.19 -4.85 23.09
C PRO A 73 -8.79 -4.40 23.51
N ALA A 74 -8.53 -4.25 24.81
CA ALA A 74 -7.16 -4.25 25.31
C ALA A 74 -6.49 -5.55 24.84
N GLY A 75 -5.60 -5.46 23.84
CA GLY A 75 -5.02 -6.61 23.13
C GLY A 75 -5.37 -6.73 21.64
N TYR A 76 -6.19 -5.84 21.04
CA TYR A 76 -6.15 -5.64 19.59
C TYR A 76 -4.86 -4.90 19.25
N GLU A 77 -3.79 -5.67 19.18
CA GLU A 77 -2.49 -5.16 18.81
C GLU A 77 -2.48 -4.96 17.29
N VAL A 78 -2.13 -3.75 16.87
CA VAL A 78 -1.76 -3.51 15.48
C VAL A 78 -0.69 -4.54 15.13
N PRO A 79 -0.76 -5.22 13.97
CA PRO A 79 0.27 -6.17 13.58
C PRO A 79 1.65 -5.53 13.76
N VAL A 80 2.56 -6.20 14.47
CA VAL A 80 3.86 -5.63 14.87
C VAL A 80 4.62 -5.03 13.68
N ILE A 81 4.50 -5.64 12.51
CA ILE A 81 5.10 -5.13 11.27
C ILE A 81 4.51 -3.78 10.88
N LEU A 82 3.18 -3.63 10.93
CA LEU A 82 2.48 -2.40 10.58
C LEU A 82 2.80 -1.29 11.59
N GLU A 83 2.87 -1.63 12.88
CA GLU A 83 3.28 -0.70 13.92
C GLU A 83 4.74 -0.25 13.75
N ALA A 84 5.65 -1.19 13.47
CA ALA A 84 7.06 -0.91 13.22
C ALA A 84 7.27 0.05 12.03
N ILE A 85 6.53 -0.17 10.94
CA ILE A 85 6.53 0.72 9.77
C ILE A 85 5.97 2.09 10.12
N ASN A 86 4.85 2.16 10.85
CA ASN A 86 4.22 3.42 11.22
C ASN A 86 5.11 4.27 12.15
N VAL A 87 5.79 3.65 13.10
CA VAL A 87 6.70 4.34 14.04
C VAL A 87 7.93 4.91 13.33
N ASN A 88 8.44 4.23 12.29
CA ASN A 88 9.65 4.62 11.56
C ASN A 88 9.35 4.90 10.07
N SER A 89 8.24 5.60 9.79
CA SER A 89 7.73 5.76 8.41
C SER A 89 8.71 6.50 7.49
N LEU A 90 9.37 7.56 7.97
CA LEU A 90 10.39 8.29 7.21
C LEU A 90 11.59 7.40 6.85
N THR A 91 12.10 6.65 7.83
CA THR A 91 13.25 5.75 7.59
C THR A 91 12.88 4.63 6.63
N THR A 92 11.70 4.04 6.83
CA THR A 92 11.17 2.99 5.95
C THR A 92 11.02 3.53 4.52
N PHE A 93 10.53 4.77 4.36
CA PHE A 93 10.43 5.44 3.06
C PHE A 93 11.81 5.65 2.41
N LEU A 94 12.80 6.17 3.15
CA LEU A 94 14.14 6.41 2.62
C LEU A 94 14.83 5.12 2.19
N VAL A 95 14.78 4.08 3.03
CA VAL A 95 15.39 2.78 2.72
C VAL A 95 14.70 2.14 1.53
N ALA A 96 13.36 2.19 1.46
CA ALA A 96 12.63 1.68 0.30
C ALA A 96 13.04 2.38 -1.00
N ASN A 97 13.16 3.71 -1.02
CA ASN A 97 13.58 4.46 -2.20
C ASN A 97 15.05 4.19 -2.58
N LEU A 98 15.94 4.05 -1.60
CA LEU A 98 17.34 3.74 -1.86
C LEU A 98 17.51 2.32 -2.42
N LEU A 99 16.81 1.34 -1.85
CA LEU A 99 16.84 -0.05 -2.32
C LEU A 99 16.26 -0.18 -3.73
N THR A 100 15.12 0.46 -4.02
CA THR A 100 14.52 0.41 -5.37
C THR A 100 15.40 1.13 -6.39
N GLY A 101 16.03 2.24 -6.02
CA GLY A 101 17.04 2.92 -6.84
C GLY A 101 18.25 2.03 -7.11
N ALA A 102 18.77 1.34 -6.10
CA ALA A 102 19.91 0.43 -6.24
C ALA A 102 19.61 -0.72 -7.19
N ILE A 103 18.44 -1.36 -7.07
CA ILE A 103 18.02 -2.44 -7.96
C ILE A 103 17.89 -1.93 -9.41
N ASN A 104 17.27 -0.77 -9.61
CA ASN A 104 17.11 -0.18 -10.95
C ASN A 104 18.44 0.16 -11.64
N MET A 105 19.52 0.37 -10.89
CA MET A 105 20.86 0.58 -11.46
C MET A 105 21.61 -0.73 -11.73
N GLN A 106 21.29 -1.81 -11.01
CA GLN A 106 21.96 -3.11 -11.13
C GLN A 106 21.30 -4.03 -12.16
N VAL A 107 19.99 -3.89 -12.35
CA VAL A 107 19.18 -4.76 -13.20
C VAL A 107 18.53 -3.90 -14.26
N GLU A 108 18.64 -4.33 -15.52
CA GLU A 108 17.89 -3.74 -16.62
C GLU A 108 16.43 -4.20 -16.54
N THR A 109 15.66 -3.55 -15.65
CA THR A 109 14.29 -3.95 -15.28
C THR A 109 13.33 -3.95 -16.47
N LEU A 110 13.64 -3.17 -17.51
CA LEU A 110 12.86 -3.14 -18.75
C LEU A 110 12.89 -4.47 -19.52
N LEU A 111 13.98 -5.23 -19.41
CA LEU A 111 14.18 -6.50 -20.12
C LEU A 111 13.90 -7.72 -19.25
N CYS A 112 13.50 -7.53 -18.00
CA CYS A 112 13.22 -8.62 -17.09
C CYS A 112 11.96 -9.38 -17.49
N THR A 113 12.04 -10.70 -17.48
CA THR A 113 10.86 -11.57 -17.63
C THR A 113 9.92 -11.40 -16.44
N THR A 114 8.64 -11.75 -16.62
CA THR A 114 7.63 -11.66 -15.54
C THR A 114 8.09 -12.35 -14.26
N VAL A 115 8.71 -13.53 -14.36
CA VAL A 115 9.19 -14.28 -13.18
C VAL A 115 10.30 -13.54 -12.47
N GLN A 116 11.29 -13.02 -13.21
CA GLN A 116 12.37 -12.21 -12.64
C GLN A 116 11.83 -10.96 -11.96
N SER A 117 10.90 -10.26 -12.61
CA SER A 117 10.24 -9.08 -12.05
C SER A 117 9.50 -9.41 -10.75
N MET A 118 8.75 -10.51 -10.70
CA MET A 118 8.04 -10.94 -9.48
C MET A 118 9.00 -11.35 -8.36
N LEU A 119 10.12 -12.01 -8.68
CA LEU A 119 11.15 -12.36 -7.70
C LEU A 119 11.83 -11.11 -7.12
N VAL A 120 12.18 -10.15 -7.98
CA VAL A 120 12.76 -8.87 -7.55
C VAL A 120 11.77 -8.11 -6.67
N LEU A 121 10.50 -8.02 -7.10
CA LEU A 121 9.41 -7.36 -6.35
C LEU A 121 9.16 -8.03 -4.98
N GLY A 122 9.11 -9.37 -4.94
CA GLY A 122 8.96 -10.11 -3.68
C GLY A 122 10.18 -9.98 -2.77
N GLY A 123 11.38 -10.05 -3.33
CA GLY A 123 12.62 -9.94 -2.58
C GLY A 123 12.78 -8.57 -1.92
N TYR A 124 12.59 -7.48 -2.66
CA TYR A 124 12.74 -6.15 -2.07
C TYR A 124 11.64 -5.83 -1.04
N THR A 125 10.40 -6.31 -1.25
CA THR A 125 9.31 -6.08 -0.28
C THR A 125 9.62 -6.70 1.07
N LEU A 126 10.18 -7.92 1.10
CA LEU A 126 10.66 -8.53 2.34
C LEU A 126 11.86 -7.77 2.93
N MET A 127 12.79 -7.33 2.09
CA MET A 127 14.03 -6.70 2.54
C MET A 127 13.79 -5.34 3.22
N PHE A 128 12.91 -4.47 2.69
CA PHE A 128 12.70 -3.15 3.29
C PHE A 128 11.89 -3.18 4.59
N MET A 129 11.14 -4.26 4.87
CA MET A 129 10.46 -4.46 6.15
C MET A 129 11.44 -4.74 7.31
N LEU A 130 12.62 -5.31 7.01
CA LEU A 130 13.61 -5.69 8.04
C LEU A 130 14.15 -4.48 8.84
N PRO A 131 14.60 -3.37 8.22
CA PRO A 131 15.00 -2.17 8.96
C PRO A 131 13.93 -1.63 9.91
N ALA A 132 12.67 -1.58 9.46
CA ALA A 132 11.56 -1.10 10.28
C ALA A 132 11.39 -1.97 11.54
N LEU A 133 11.43 -3.30 11.37
CA LEU A 133 11.35 -4.26 12.47
C LEU A 133 12.56 -4.18 13.42
N LEU A 134 13.79 -4.06 12.90
CA LEU A 134 15.00 -3.97 13.71
C LEU A 134 15.02 -2.70 14.57
N LEU A 135 14.63 -1.56 13.99
CA LEU A 135 14.52 -0.29 14.73
C LEU A 135 13.43 -0.37 15.80
N TYR A 136 12.28 -0.96 15.46
CA TYR A 136 11.18 -1.16 16.41
C TYR A 136 11.60 -2.06 17.58
N ARG A 137 12.26 -3.19 17.31
CA ARG A 137 12.82 -4.08 18.35
C ARG A 137 13.88 -3.40 19.23
N SER A 138 14.65 -2.48 18.66
CA SER A 138 15.71 -1.74 19.35
C SER A 138 15.19 -0.53 20.13
N ASN A 139 13.87 -0.25 20.11
CA ASN A 139 13.27 0.97 20.66
C ASN A 139 13.88 2.28 20.10
N ILE A 140 14.41 2.25 18.88
CA ILE A 140 15.00 3.42 18.21
C ILE A 140 13.94 4.04 17.30
N ARG A 141 13.72 5.34 17.47
CA ARG A 141 12.86 6.16 16.60
C ARG A 141 13.71 7.22 15.93
N LEU A 142 13.90 7.07 14.63
CA LEU A 142 14.58 8.08 13.82
C LEU A 142 13.54 9.11 13.35
N ARG A 143 13.72 10.37 13.75
CA ARG A 143 12.88 11.51 13.36
C ARG A 143 13.36 12.11 12.06
#